data_AF-A0A7X7DV78-F1
#
_entry.id   AF-A0A7X7DV78-F1
#
_cell.length_a   1.000
_cell.length_b   1.000
_cell.length_c   1.000
_cell.angle_alpha   90.00
_cell.angle_beta   90.00
_cell.angle_gamma   90.00
#
_symmetry.space_group_name_H-M   'P 1'
#
loop_
_entity.id
_entity.type
_entity.pdbx_description
1 polymer ?
#
loop_
_entity_poly.entity_id
_entity_poly.type
_entity_poly.pdbx_seq_one_letter_code
_entity_poly.pdbx_strand_id
1 'polypeptide(L)'
;MKKILEDHCLEKGKKGLLLLGMPTGSGKTHAVLDFIYEHYREFAERKSKIFFVTNLKKNLPDDALAERFRRNGEIAEFKRHVLRVPPTADHVVRTLPGLESEGRIPEEFRTKAFSELLKAVRQLNEVRSDLRTPGRIHLKQYIADKESEIRREQEPSLRKEITRRLKETFPGGKDERL
;
A
#
# COMPACT_ATOMS: atom_id res chain seq x y z
N MET A 1 -10.07 15.57 -21.06
CA MET A 1 -9.06 14.93 -20.20
C MET A 1 -8.56 13.62 -20.79
N LYS A 2 -9.45 12.68 -21.12
CA LYS A 2 -9.13 11.39 -21.76
C LYS A 2 -8.13 11.53 -22.93
N LYS A 3 -8.45 12.35 -23.94
CA LYS A 3 -7.55 12.62 -25.07
C LYS A 3 -6.14 13.08 -24.67
N ILE A 4 -6.02 13.95 -23.66
CA ILE A 4 -4.70 14.42 -23.17
C ILE A 4 -3.91 13.26 -22.56
N LEU A 5 -4.56 12.37 -21.81
CA LEU A 5 -3.92 11.19 -21.25
C LEU A 5 -3.51 10.21 -22.36
N GLU A 6 -4.36 9.98 -23.35
CA GLU A 6 -4.07 9.11 -24.50
C GLU A 6 -2.89 9.63 -25.32
N ASP A 7 -2.91 10.91 -25.70
CA ASP A 7 -1.85 11.58 -26.47
C ASP A 7 -0.50 11.60 -25.73
N HIS A 8 -0.52 11.56 -24.39
CA HIS A 8 0.70 11.57 -23.57
C HIS A 8 1.20 10.18 -23.22
N CYS A 9 0.30 9.23 -22.94
CA CYS A 9 0.64 7.94 -22.36
C CYS A 9 0.68 6.78 -23.37
N LEU A 10 -0.01 6.87 -24.51
CA LEU A 10 -0.08 5.77 -25.49
C LEU A 10 0.89 5.93 -26.67
N GLU A 11 1.34 7.16 -26.95
CA GLU A 11 2.25 7.45 -28.04
C GLU A 11 3.63 6.80 -27.78
N LYS A 12 4.02 5.87 -28.65
CA LYS A 12 5.28 5.11 -28.51
C LYS A 12 6.48 6.06 -28.54
N GLY A 13 7.31 5.99 -27.52
CA GLY A 13 8.56 6.76 -27.43
C GLY A 13 8.44 8.09 -26.70
N LYS A 14 7.22 8.60 -26.45
CA LYS A 14 7.02 9.76 -25.57
C LYS A 14 7.34 9.37 -24.13
N LYS A 15 8.35 10.02 -23.56
CA LYS A 15 8.65 10.00 -22.12
C LYS A 15 8.59 11.44 -21.65
N GLY A 16 7.86 11.73 -20.58
CA GLY A 16 7.76 13.10 -20.09
C GLY A 16 6.81 13.27 -18.92
N LEU A 17 6.89 14.45 -18.31
CA LEU A 17 6.05 14.88 -17.20
C LEU A 17 4.84 15.65 -17.73
N LEU A 18 3.64 15.16 -17.44
CA LEU A 18 2.39 15.87 -17.70
C LEU A 18 1.89 16.53 -16.42
N LEU A 19 1.82 17.86 -16.40
CA LEU A 19 1.28 18.63 -15.29
C LEU A 19 -0.16 19.07 -15.61
N LEU A 20 -1.13 18.60 -14.80
CA LEU A 20 -2.55 18.91 -14.97
C LEU A 20 -3.07 19.78 -13.81
N GLY A 21 -2.94 21.09 -13.96
CA GLY A 21 -3.45 22.09 -13.00
C GLY A 21 -4.94 22.37 -13.18
N MET A 22 -5.83 21.47 -12.76
CA MET A 22 -7.28 21.72 -12.75
C MET A 22 -7.82 21.87 -11.31
N PRO A 23 -8.90 22.65 -11.11
CA PRO A 23 -9.52 22.82 -9.79
C PRO A 23 -10.05 21.51 -9.22
N THR A 24 -10.25 21.42 -7.90
CA THR A 24 -10.95 20.31 -7.25
C THR A 24 -12.39 20.17 -7.79
N GLY A 25 -12.92 18.95 -7.85
CA GLY A 25 -14.25 18.68 -8.41
C GLY A 25 -14.32 18.53 -9.94
N SER A 26 -13.25 18.83 -10.68
CA SER A 26 -13.17 18.68 -12.15
C SER A 26 -13.14 17.24 -12.68
N GLY A 27 -13.37 16.23 -11.82
CA GLY A 27 -13.40 14.83 -12.25
C GLY A 27 -12.04 14.23 -12.63
N LYS A 28 -10.91 14.85 -12.25
CA LYS A 28 -9.55 14.34 -12.53
C LYS A 28 -9.38 12.86 -12.20
N THR A 29 -9.68 12.50 -10.95
CA THR A 29 -9.56 11.14 -10.47
C THR A 29 -10.43 10.19 -11.30
N HIS A 30 -11.66 10.59 -11.61
CA HIS A 30 -12.56 9.77 -12.42
C HIS A 30 -11.98 9.47 -13.81
N ALA A 31 -11.50 10.51 -14.51
CA ALA A 31 -10.93 10.36 -15.84
C ALA A 31 -9.64 9.54 -15.85
N VAL A 32 -8.79 9.65 -14.82
CA VAL A 32 -7.59 8.80 -14.67
C VAL A 32 -7.98 7.34 -14.45
N LEU A 33 -9.03 7.07 -13.66
CA LEU A 33 -9.49 5.69 -13.44
C LEU A 33 -10.11 5.08 -14.70
N ASP A 34 -10.87 5.86 -15.46
CA ASP A 34 -11.40 5.44 -16.75
C ASP A 34 -10.25 5.09 -17.70
N PHE A 35 -9.25 5.96 -17.80
CA PHE A 35 -8.05 5.70 -18.60
C PHE A 35 -7.33 4.40 -18.19
N ILE A 36 -7.12 4.18 -16.88
CA ILE A 36 -6.48 2.95 -16.40
C ILE A 36 -7.31 1.72 -16.80
N TYR A 37 -8.63 1.76 -16.60
CA TYR A 37 -9.51 0.65 -16.92
C TYR A 37 -9.61 0.37 -18.43
N GLU A 38 -9.61 1.40 -19.26
CA GLU A 38 -9.70 1.24 -20.72
C GLU A 38 -8.40 0.69 -21.32
N HIS A 39 -7.25 0.98 -20.70
CA HIS A 39 -5.93 0.72 -21.30
C HIS A 39 -5.06 -0.32 -20.57
N TYR A 40 -5.49 -0.88 -19.42
CA TYR A 40 -4.64 -1.82 -18.64
C TYR A 40 -4.12 -3.01 -19.45
N ARG A 41 -4.90 -3.52 -20.41
CA ARG A 41 -4.49 -4.65 -21.28
C ARG A 41 -3.33 -4.26 -22.20
N GLU A 42 -3.42 -3.10 -22.85
CA GLU A 42 -2.34 -2.59 -23.71
C GLU A 42 -1.04 -2.39 -22.92
N PHE A 43 -1.14 -1.86 -21.69
CA PHE A 43 0.02 -1.73 -20.81
C PHE A 43 0.59 -3.10 -20.41
N ALA A 44 -0.28 -4.06 -20.07
CA ALA A 44 0.13 -5.41 -19.72
C ALA A 44 0.83 -6.15 -20.88
N GLU A 45 0.29 -6.04 -22.10
CA GLU A 45 0.88 -6.62 -23.33
C GLU A 45 2.28 -6.04 -23.61
N ARG A 46 2.46 -4.75 -23.37
CA ARG A 46 3.75 -4.05 -23.52
C ARG A 46 4.71 -4.27 -22.35
N LYS A 47 4.32 -5.06 -21.34
CA LYS A 47 5.05 -5.25 -20.07
C LYS A 47 5.33 -3.92 -19.34
N SER A 48 4.46 -2.94 -19.51
CA SER A 48 4.52 -1.63 -18.85
C SER A 48 3.62 -1.60 -17.61
N LYS A 49 4.06 -0.93 -16.55
CA LYS A 49 3.32 -0.83 -15.27
C LYS A 49 2.76 0.58 -15.09
N ILE A 50 1.54 0.68 -14.56
CA ILE A 50 0.95 1.95 -14.13
C ILE A 50 1.10 2.04 -12.61
N PHE A 51 1.69 3.14 -12.13
CA PHE A 51 1.78 3.44 -10.70
C PHE A 51 0.81 4.58 -10.36
N PHE A 52 -0.16 4.29 -9.50
CA PHE A 52 -1.03 5.30 -8.91
C PHE A 52 -0.55 5.59 -7.48
N VAL A 53 -0.04 6.80 -7.24
CA VAL A 53 0.50 7.21 -5.94
C VAL A 53 -0.34 8.34 -5.37
N THR A 54 -0.69 8.23 -4.09
CA THR A 54 -1.45 9.25 -3.37
C THR A 54 -0.97 9.38 -1.93
N ASN A 55 -1.00 10.60 -1.40
CA ASN A 55 -0.55 10.88 -0.04
C ASN A 55 -1.58 10.46 1.03
N LEU A 56 -2.87 10.36 0.65
CA LEU A 56 -3.95 10.05 1.59
C LEU A 56 -4.63 8.75 1.20
N LYS A 57 -4.72 7.79 2.14
CA LYS A 57 -5.35 6.48 1.90
C LYS A 57 -6.80 6.61 1.44
N LYS A 58 -7.56 7.57 1.98
CA LYS A 58 -8.94 7.85 1.55
C LYS A 58 -9.05 8.34 0.09
N ASN A 59 -7.94 8.82 -0.47
CA ASN A 59 -7.85 9.24 -1.86
C ASN A 59 -7.33 8.11 -2.76
N LEU A 60 -7.12 6.90 -2.22
CA LEU A 60 -6.83 5.74 -3.03
C LEU A 60 -8.16 5.26 -3.64
N PRO A 61 -8.26 5.21 -4.97
CA PRO A 61 -9.52 4.91 -5.63
C PRO A 61 -9.64 3.40 -5.93
N ASP A 62 -9.26 2.53 -5.00
CA ASP A 62 -9.25 1.08 -5.21
C ASP A 62 -10.66 0.53 -5.46
N ASP A 63 -11.61 0.87 -4.58
CA ASP A 63 -13.01 0.46 -4.76
C ASP A 63 -13.61 1.07 -6.05
N ALA A 64 -13.33 2.35 -6.31
CA ALA A 64 -13.81 3.04 -7.50
C ALA A 64 -13.24 2.43 -8.80
N LEU A 65 -11.99 1.97 -8.79
CA LEU A 65 -11.40 1.24 -9.90
C LEU A 65 -12.04 -0.14 -10.02
N ALA A 66 -12.16 -0.89 -8.92
CA ALA A 66 -12.79 -2.21 -8.91
C ALA A 66 -14.23 -2.19 -9.44
N GLU A 67 -14.99 -1.13 -9.17
CA GLU A 67 -16.35 -0.99 -9.72
C GLU A 67 -16.38 -0.92 -11.26
N ARG A 68 -15.36 -0.37 -11.91
CA ARG A 68 -15.29 -0.34 -13.38
C ARG A 68 -15.19 -1.75 -13.96
N PHE A 69 -14.37 -2.60 -13.34
CA PHE A 69 -14.27 -4.01 -13.70
C PHE A 69 -15.56 -4.76 -13.36
N ARG A 70 -16.14 -4.53 -12.18
CA ARG A 70 -17.36 -5.21 -11.75
C ARG A 70 -18.54 -4.92 -12.69
N ARG A 71 -18.71 -3.67 -13.13
CA ARG A 71 -19.78 -3.27 -14.06
C ARG A 71 -19.72 -4.01 -15.40
N ASN A 72 -18.54 -4.47 -15.81
CA ASN A 72 -18.34 -5.19 -17.06
C ASN A 72 -18.14 -6.71 -16.84
N GLY A 73 -18.37 -7.23 -15.63
CA GLY A 73 -18.18 -8.65 -15.32
C GLY A 73 -16.71 -9.09 -15.22
N GLU A 74 -15.75 -8.16 -15.20
CA GLU A 74 -14.31 -8.43 -15.29
C GLU A 74 -13.58 -8.40 -13.94
N ILE A 75 -14.25 -8.70 -12.82
CA ILE A 75 -13.63 -8.60 -11.48
C ILE A 75 -12.42 -9.53 -11.30
N ALA A 76 -12.35 -10.62 -12.07
CA ALA A 76 -11.20 -11.50 -12.10
C ALA A 76 -9.95 -10.80 -12.67
N GLU A 77 -10.13 -9.96 -13.71
CA GLU A 77 -9.05 -9.19 -14.33
C GLU A 77 -8.52 -8.12 -13.38
N PHE A 78 -9.38 -7.50 -12.57
CA PHE A 78 -8.95 -6.58 -11.51
C PHE A 78 -7.97 -7.27 -10.56
N LYS A 79 -8.32 -8.47 -10.06
CA LYS A 79 -7.44 -9.23 -9.15
C LYS A 79 -6.13 -9.66 -9.82
N ARG A 80 -6.16 -9.93 -11.13
CA ARG A 80 -5.01 -10.35 -11.92
C ARG A 80 -4.03 -9.20 -12.19
N HIS A 81 -4.55 -8.00 -12.45
CA HIS A 81 -3.76 -6.87 -12.96
C HIS A 81 -3.53 -5.74 -11.96
N VAL A 82 -4.29 -5.67 -10.87
CA VAL A 82 -4.20 -4.59 -9.89
C VAL A 82 -3.60 -5.10 -8.59
N LEU A 83 -2.45 -4.52 -8.21
CA LEU A 83 -1.82 -4.74 -6.91
C LEU A 83 -1.93 -3.50 -6.05
N ARG A 84 -2.57 -3.64 -4.88
CA ARG A 84 -2.56 -2.60 -3.85
C ARG A 84 -1.40 -2.81 -2.89
N VAL A 85 -0.50 -1.83 -2.84
CA VAL A 85 0.60 -1.81 -1.87
C VAL A 85 0.23 -0.84 -0.73
N PRO A 86 -0.21 -1.35 0.44
CA PRO A 86 -0.46 -0.50 1.60
C PRO A 86 0.86 0.02 2.18
N PRO A 87 0.84 1.11 2.98
CA PRO A 87 2.00 1.51 3.76
C PRO A 87 2.46 0.37 4.67
N THR A 88 3.78 0.15 4.76
CA THR A 88 4.36 -1.00 5.48
C THR A 88 3.91 -1.06 6.94
N ALA A 89 3.99 0.05 7.67
CA ALA A 89 3.59 0.11 9.08
C ALA A 89 2.11 -0.28 9.28
N ASP A 90 1.22 0.19 8.40
CA ASP A 90 -0.19 -0.18 8.41
C ASP A 90 -0.41 -1.66 8.15
N HIS A 91 0.32 -2.21 7.17
CA HIS A 91 0.24 -3.61 6.85
C HIS A 91 0.65 -4.47 8.05
N VAL A 92 1.78 -4.13 8.68
CA VAL A 92 2.30 -4.78 9.89
C VAL A 92 1.28 -4.73 11.02
N VAL A 93 0.73 -3.55 11.34
CA VAL A 93 -0.27 -3.39 12.41
C VAL A 93 -1.48 -4.31 12.20
N ARG A 94 -1.86 -4.53 10.94
CA ARG A 94 -3.00 -5.37 10.57
C ARG A 94 -2.68 -6.86 10.58
N THR A 95 -1.52 -7.28 10.09
CA THR A 95 -1.24 -8.70 9.83
C THR A 95 -0.39 -9.38 10.89
N LEU A 96 0.50 -8.64 11.57
CA LEU A 96 1.47 -9.21 12.51
C LEU A 96 0.82 -10.03 13.64
N PRO A 97 -0.27 -9.58 14.30
CA PRO A 97 -0.90 -10.37 15.36
C PRO A 97 -1.44 -11.72 14.86
N GLY A 98 -2.03 -11.73 13.66
CA GLY A 98 -2.56 -12.93 13.02
C GLY A 98 -1.46 -13.92 12.66
N LEU A 99 -0.39 -13.43 12.03
CA LEU A 99 0.79 -14.25 11.71
C LEU A 99 1.41 -14.89 12.95
N GLU A 100 1.48 -14.16 14.07
CA GLU A 100 1.96 -14.70 15.33
C GLU A 100 1.01 -15.77 15.89
N SER A 101 -0.30 -15.50 15.92
CA SER A 101 -1.28 -16.49 16.43
C SER A 101 -1.35 -17.76 15.58
N GLU A 102 -1.07 -17.65 14.28
CA GLU A 102 -1.01 -18.77 13.34
C GLU A 102 0.33 -19.52 13.40
N GLY A 103 1.29 -19.09 14.22
CA GLY A 103 2.62 -19.71 14.31
C GLY A 103 3.46 -19.56 13.05
N ARG A 104 3.18 -18.54 12.22
CA ARG A 104 3.83 -18.33 10.91
C ARG A 104 5.10 -17.49 10.97
N ILE A 105 5.50 -17.06 12.17
CA ILE A 105 6.73 -16.33 12.41
C ILE A 105 7.85 -17.34 12.73
N PRO A 106 8.89 -17.45 11.87
CA PRO A 106 10.04 -18.30 12.15
C PRO A 106 10.78 -17.89 13.43
N GLU A 107 11.32 -18.88 14.14
CA GLU A 107 11.99 -18.69 15.43
C GLU A 107 13.17 -17.72 15.32
N GLU A 108 13.91 -17.75 14.21
CA GLU A 108 15.05 -16.85 14.00
C GLU A 108 14.67 -15.36 13.96
N PHE A 109 13.39 -15.03 13.76
CA PHE A 109 12.89 -13.66 13.75
C PHE A 109 12.13 -13.28 15.03
N ARG A 110 12.03 -14.17 16.02
CA ARG A 110 11.42 -13.90 17.34
C ARG A 110 12.36 -13.15 18.27
N THR A 111 12.82 -12.00 17.81
CA THR A 111 13.84 -11.22 18.48
C THR A 111 13.23 -10.23 19.46
N LYS A 112 14.09 -9.48 20.16
CA LYS A 112 13.64 -8.37 21.00
C LYS A 112 12.87 -7.33 20.17
N ALA A 113 13.36 -6.99 18.97
CA ALA A 113 12.70 -6.04 18.08
C ALA A 113 11.31 -6.54 17.62
N PHE A 114 11.17 -7.84 17.34
CA PHE A 114 9.88 -8.45 17.06
C PHE A 114 8.92 -8.36 18.25
N SER A 115 9.39 -8.72 19.45
CA SER A 115 8.57 -8.72 20.68
C SER A 115 8.09 -7.31 21.04
N GLU A 116 8.95 -6.30 20.89
CA GLU A 116 8.62 -4.88 21.11
C GLU A 116 7.57 -4.39 20.11
N LEU A 117 7.77 -4.68 18.82
CA LEU A 117 6.81 -4.32 17.78
C LEU A 117 5.46 -5.02 17.98
N LEU A 118 5.45 -6.32 18.26
CA LEU A 118 4.22 -7.09 18.50
C LEU A 118 3.45 -6.51 19.69
N LYS A 119 4.14 -6.19 20.79
CA LYS A 119 3.54 -5.56 21.97
C LYS A 119 2.89 -4.22 21.61
N ALA A 120 3.60 -3.35 20.89
CA ALA A 120 3.09 -2.05 20.48
C ALA A 120 1.89 -2.15 19.54
N VAL A 121 1.92 -3.10 18.59
CA VAL A 121 0.79 -3.38 17.69
C VAL A 121 -0.44 -3.87 18.46
N ARG A 122 -0.27 -4.78 19.43
CA ARG A 122 -1.38 -5.27 20.26
C ARG A 122 -2.01 -4.14 21.06
N GLN A 123 -1.19 -3.34 21.74
CA GLN A 123 -1.65 -2.16 22.50
C GLN A 123 -2.41 -1.16 21.60
N LEU A 124 -1.89 -0.87 20.41
CA LEU A 124 -2.55 0.02 19.45
C LEU A 124 -3.93 -0.52 19.04
N ASN A 125 -4.02 -1.83 18.77
CA ASN A 125 -5.27 -2.46 18.35
C ASN A 125 -6.31 -2.51 19.49
N GLU A 126 -5.88 -2.77 20.73
CA GLU A 126 -6.73 -2.70 21.94
C GLU A 126 -7.32 -1.29 22.14
N VAL A 127 -6.49 -0.25 22.07
CA VAL A 127 -6.94 1.14 22.24
C VAL A 127 -7.87 1.58 21.09
N ARG A 128 -7.65 1.06 19.87
CA ARG A 128 -8.55 1.31 18.73
C ARG A 128 -9.90 0.63 18.88
N SER A 129 -9.99 -0.57 19.46
CA SER A 129 -11.30 -1.17 19.78
C SER A 129 -12.05 -0.34 20.81
N ASP A 130 -11.34 0.24 21.77
CA ASP A 130 -11.90 1.04 22.85
C ASP A 130 -12.46 2.39 22.39
N LEU A 131 -11.89 3.01 21.34
CA LEU A 131 -12.40 4.24 20.72
C LEU A 131 -13.82 4.11 20.13
N ARG A 132 -14.34 2.89 19.95
CA ARG A 132 -15.75 2.67 19.58
C ARG A 132 -16.71 3.08 20.71
N THR A 133 -16.19 3.36 21.90
CA THR A 133 -16.95 3.85 23.07
C THR A 133 -17.02 5.39 23.06
N PRO A 134 -18.20 6.00 23.17
CA PRO A 134 -18.35 7.45 23.28
C PRO A 134 -17.54 8.05 24.46
N GLY A 135 -16.94 9.23 24.28
CA GLY A 135 -16.24 9.98 25.34
C GLY A 135 -14.71 9.80 25.42
N ARG A 136 -14.11 8.95 24.59
CA ARG A 136 -12.65 8.64 24.64
C ARG A 136 -11.77 9.41 23.65
N ILE A 137 -12.17 10.64 23.29
CA ILE A 137 -11.45 11.48 22.31
C ILE A 137 -9.98 11.73 22.70
N HIS A 138 -9.68 11.75 24.00
CA HIS A 138 -8.32 11.92 24.54
C HIS A 138 -7.33 10.83 24.09
N LEU A 139 -7.80 9.64 23.68
CA LEU A 139 -6.96 8.55 23.18
C LEU A 139 -6.48 8.76 21.74
N LYS A 140 -7.02 9.75 21.01
CA LYS A 140 -6.61 10.04 19.63
C LYS A 140 -5.13 10.42 19.53
N GLN A 141 -4.63 11.22 20.48
CA GLN A 141 -3.23 11.62 20.50
C GLN A 141 -2.33 10.41 20.77
N TYR A 142 -2.67 9.61 21.77
CA TYR A 142 -1.95 8.37 22.07
C TYR A 142 -1.86 7.43 20.85
N ILE A 143 -2.96 7.26 20.11
CA ILE A 143 -2.98 6.45 18.89
C ILE A 143 -2.05 7.05 17.83
N ALA A 144 -2.12 8.37 17.60
CA ALA A 144 -1.26 9.03 16.61
C ALA A 144 0.23 8.87 16.96
N ASP A 145 0.58 9.02 18.24
CA ASP A 145 1.94 8.87 18.73
C ASP A 145 2.42 7.42 18.59
N LYS A 146 1.59 6.44 18.97
CA LYS A 146 1.91 5.01 18.80
C LYS A 146 2.05 4.60 17.33
N GLU A 147 1.19 5.11 16.45
CA GLU A 147 1.32 4.89 15.00
C GLU A 147 2.61 5.49 14.45
N SER A 148 3.02 6.65 14.96
CA SER A 148 4.28 7.30 14.60
C SER A 148 5.49 6.48 15.08
N GLU A 149 5.48 6.02 16.32
CA GLU A 149 6.52 5.17 16.91
C GLU A 149 6.68 3.85 16.13
N ILE A 150 5.57 3.15 15.86
CA ILE A 150 5.58 1.92 15.05
C ILE A 150 6.20 2.19 13.67
N ARG A 151 5.81 3.29 13.03
CA ARG A 151 6.26 3.63 11.66
C ARG A 151 7.74 4.04 11.61
N ARG A 152 8.21 4.81 12.58
CA ARG A 152 9.53 5.45 12.54
C ARG A 152 10.61 4.62 13.20
N GLU A 153 10.25 3.76 14.15
CA GLU A 153 11.21 3.09 15.03
C GLU A 153 11.05 1.57 15.02
N GLN A 154 9.90 1.06 15.46
CA GLN A 154 9.76 -0.38 15.75
C GLN A 154 9.70 -1.25 14.48
N GLU A 155 8.88 -0.87 13.47
CA GLU A 155 8.86 -1.59 12.20
C GLU A 155 10.22 -1.50 11.48
N PRO A 156 10.83 -0.31 11.32
CA PRO A 156 12.15 -0.22 10.70
C PRO A 156 13.24 -1.01 11.43
N SER A 157 13.20 -1.08 12.76
CA SER A 157 14.14 -1.87 13.56
C SER A 157 14.06 -3.36 13.21
N LEU A 158 12.85 -3.94 13.24
CA LEU A 158 12.65 -5.34 12.86
C LEU A 158 13.02 -5.58 11.38
N ARG A 159 12.62 -4.68 10.47
CA ARG A 159 12.96 -4.81 9.04
C ARG A 159 14.46 -4.81 8.79
N LYS A 160 15.23 -3.97 9.50
CA LYS A 160 16.70 -3.97 9.41
C LYS A 160 17.27 -5.31 9.84
N GLU A 161 16.77 -5.89 10.92
CA GLU A 161 17.21 -7.20 11.39
C GLU A 161 16.89 -8.32 10.39
N ILE A 162 15.65 -8.37 9.88
CA ILE A 162 15.24 -9.33 8.85
C ILE A 162 16.14 -9.19 7.62
N THR A 163 16.32 -7.95 7.15
CA THR A 163 17.15 -7.68 5.96
C THR A 163 18.60 -8.11 6.15
N ARG A 164 19.18 -7.87 7.34
CA ARG A 164 20.54 -8.28 7.67
C ARG A 164 20.67 -9.79 7.62
N ARG A 165 19.79 -10.53 8.31
CA ARG A 165 19.80 -12.00 8.35
C ARG A 165 19.61 -12.61 6.96
N LEU A 166 18.69 -12.06 6.15
CA LEU A 166 18.49 -12.52 4.78
C LEU A 166 19.74 -12.32 3.92
N LYS A 167 20.46 -11.20 4.07
CA LYS A 167 21.72 -10.96 3.34
C LYS A 167 22.84 -11.90 3.77
N GLU A 168 22.92 -12.23 5.06
CA GLU A 168 23.89 -13.19 5.60
C GLU A 168 23.60 -14.61 5.10
N THR A 169 22.32 -14.97 5.01
CA THR A 169 21.86 -16.31 4.58
C THR A 169 21.96 -16.48 3.05
N PHE A 170 21.69 -15.41 2.29
CA PHE A 170 21.65 -15.41 0.82
C PHE A 170 22.59 -14.34 0.22
N PRO A 171 23.91 -14.53 0.30
CA PRO A 171 24.90 -13.52 -0.10
C PRO A 171 24.91 -13.18 -1.61
N GLY A 172 24.25 -13.98 -2.46
CA GLY A 172 24.22 -13.82 -3.92
C GLY A 172 23.17 -12.86 -4.50
N GLY A 173 22.29 -12.28 -3.69
CA GLY A 173 21.16 -11.46 -4.18
C GLY A 173 21.49 -10.01 -4.59
N LYS A 174 22.75 -9.67 -4.87
CA LYS A 174 23.15 -8.27 -5.17
C LYS A 174 22.81 -7.81 -6.61
N ASP A 175 22.48 -8.71 -7.53
CA ASP A 175 22.37 -8.35 -8.96
C ASP A 175 20.96 -8.39 -9.57
N GLU A 176 19.92 -8.81 -8.86
CA GLU A 176 18.55 -8.75 -9.40
C GLU A 176 17.71 -7.75 -8.60
N ARG A 177 17.83 -6.47 -8.98
CA ARG A 177 16.82 -5.46 -8.63
C ARG A 177 15.55 -5.76 -9.45
N LEU A 178 14.52 -6.24 -8.75
CA LEU A 178 13.12 -6.29 -9.24
C LEU A 178 12.59 -4.91 -9.65
#